data_AF-A0A4R1I1Z1-F1
#
_entry.id   AF-A0A4R1I1Z1-F1
#
_cell.length_a   1.000
_cell.length_b   1.000
_cell.length_c   1.000
_cell.angle_alpha   90.00
_cell.angle_beta   90.00
_cell.angle_gamma   90.00
#
_symmetry.space_group_name_H-M   'P 1'
#
loop_
_entity.id
_entity.type
_entity.pdbx_description
1 polymer ?
#
loop_
_entity_poly.entity_id
_entity_poly.type
_entity_poly.pdbx_seq_one_letter_code
_entity_poly.pdbx_strand_id
1 'polypeptide(L)'
;MSDSSGNPGVRSTRDLQGDAGAFGIREGEVAVDLPAMPDAGLYFIGRIRTPWTHRSDCPKNSHQAHEAQAVCNVEIDHAFQPALAGLEGTTHLWLLYFMDRAPRNLVVQVPRRYGEGRGTFALRSPARPNPIAMSAVRVLDIAEGRLTVIGVDCLDGTPLLDIKPYFASTDCHPDAVVGWHRARTEEAAEEAPPAPG
;
A
#
# COMPACT_ATOMS: atom_id res chain seq x y z
N MET A 1 27.32 -35.69 -14.31
CA MET A 1 26.71 -34.91 -15.42
C MET A 1 25.32 -35.50 -15.61
N SER A 2 24.20 -34.89 -15.26
CA SER A 2 23.84 -33.51 -14.95
C SER A 2 22.72 -33.53 -13.90
N ASP A 3 22.80 -32.60 -12.98
CA ASP A 3 21.96 -32.45 -11.79
C ASP A 3 20.55 -31.95 -12.12
N SER A 4 19.58 -32.47 -11.38
CA SER A 4 18.16 -32.16 -11.42
C SER A 4 17.80 -31.33 -10.19
N SER A 5 17.94 -30.01 -10.27
CA SER A 5 17.47 -29.09 -9.23
C SER A 5 16.24 -28.33 -9.72
N GLY A 6 15.06 -28.91 -9.49
CA GLY A 6 13.78 -28.22 -9.64
C GLY A 6 13.66 -27.12 -8.59
N ASN A 7 13.34 -25.90 -9.04
CA ASN A 7 13.12 -24.74 -8.18
C ASN A 7 11.80 -24.92 -7.38
N PRO A 8 11.83 -25.08 -6.05
CA PRO A 8 10.62 -25.24 -5.26
C PRO A 8 10.09 -23.86 -4.88
N GLY A 9 9.27 -23.23 -5.73
CA GLY A 9 8.71 -21.92 -5.35
C GLY A 9 7.73 -21.25 -6.30
N VAL A 10 7.66 -21.64 -7.57
CA VAL A 10 6.70 -21.02 -8.50
C VAL A 10 5.41 -21.83 -8.47
N ARG A 11 4.41 -21.36 -7.72
CA ARG A 11 3.04 -21.88 -7.86
C ARG A 11 2.57 -21.62 -9.29
N SER A 12 1.97 -22.64 -9.89
CA SER A 12 1.37 -22.58 -11.21
C SER A 12 0.35 -21.45 -11.27
N THR A 13 0.25 -20.75 -12.41
CA THR A 13 -0.79 -19.74 -12.66
C THR A 13 -2.22 -20.28 -12.51
N ARG A 14 -2.40 -21.61 -12.53
CA ARG A 14 -3.70 -22.26 -12.25
C ARG A 14 -4.08 -22.31 -10.77
N ASP A 15 -3.13 -22.14 -9.84
CA ASP A 15 -3.41 -22.21 -8.40
C ASP A 15 -3.86 -20.87 -7.80
N LEU A 16 -3.88 -19.79 -8.61
CA LEU A 16 -4.42 -18.48 -8.25
C LEU A 16 -5.89 -18.30 -8.66
N GLN A 17 -6.52 -19.34 -9.23
CA GLN A 17 -7.94 -19.36 -9.57
C GLN A 17 -8.84 -19.81 -8.40
N GLY A 18 -8.38 -19.63 -7.17
CA GLY A 18 -9.17 -19.82 -5.96
C GLY A 18 -9.65 -18.48 -5.43
N ASP A 19 -10.98 -18.32 -5.36
CA ASP A 19 -11.69 -17.22 -4.68
C ASP A 19 -12.10 -15.97 -5.50
N ALA A 20 -12.54 -16.17 -6.75
CA ALA A 20 -13.37 -15.16 -7.43
C ALA A 20 -14.79 -15.03 -6.82
N GLY A 21 -15.13 -15.86 -5.82
CA GLY A 21 -16.49 -16.00 -5.27
C GLY A 21 -16.80 -15.16 -4.02
N ALA A 22 -15.80 -14.64 -3.30
CA ALA A 22 -16.04 -13.89 -2.05
C ALA A 22 -16.17 -12.36 -2.21
N PHE A 23 -15.99 -11.82 -3.43
CA PHE A 23 -16.00 -10.38 -3.71
C PHE A 23 -17.07 -9.99 -4.75
N GLY A 24 -18.34 -10.26 -4.44
CA GLY A 24 -19.42 -9.67 -5.22
C GLY A 24 -19.28 -8.14 -5.28
N ILE A 25 -19.36 -7.58 -6.50
CA ILE A 25 -19.41 -6.13 -6.72
C ILE A 25 -20.59 -5.58 -5.92
N ARG A 26 -20.35 -4.61 -5.05
CA ARG A 26 -21.42 -4.02 -4.24
C ARG A 26 -22.26 -3.08 -5.08
N GLU A 27 -23.48 -2.81 -4.63
CA GLU A 27 -24.31 -1.77 -5.23
C GLU A 27 -23.53 -0.45 -5.34
N GLY A 28 -23.51 0.14 -6.54
CA GLY A 28 -22.77 1.38 -6.84
C GLY A 28 -21.29 1.21 -7.19
N GLU A 29 -20.73 0.00 -7.09
CA GLU A 29 -19.37 -0.30 -7.57
C GLU A 29 -19.39 -0.65 -9.08
N VAL A 30 -18.29 -0.34 -9.77
CA VAL A 30 -18.13 -0.64 -11.21
C VAL A 30 -16.80 -1.36 -11.41
N ALA A 31 -16.85 -2.52 -12.06
CA ALA A 31 -15.67 -3.28 -12.49
C ALA A 31 -15.51 -3.24 -14.01
N VAL A 32 -14.27 -3.41 -14.48
CA VAL A 32 -13.94 -3.51 -15.91
C VAL A 32 -13.11 -4.76 -16.18
N ASP A 33 -13.16 -5.26 -17.41
CA ASP A 33 -12.21 -6.27 -17.86
C ASP A 33 -10.85 -5.61 -18.10
N LEU A 34 -9.81 -6.15 -17.49
CA LEU A 34 -8.44 -5.73 -17.76
C LEU A 34 -7.92 -6.38 -19.05
N PRO A 35 -6.97 -5.73 -19.76
CA PRO A 35 -6.27 -6.38 -20.86
C PRO A 35 -5.67 -7.73 -20.43
N ALA A 36 -5.69 -8.71 -21.34
CA ALA A 36 -5.22 -10.07 -21.04
C ALA A 36 -3.74 -10.13 -20.62
N MET A 37 -2.92 -9.19 -21.09
CA MET A 37 -1.50 -9.08 -20.77
C MET A 37 -1.19 -7.66 -20.27
N PRO A 38 -0.31 -7.52 -19.26
CA PRO A 38 0.19 -6.21 -18.85
C PRO A 38 1.17 -5.66 -19.88
N ASP A 39 1.26 -4.32 -19.95
CA ASP A 39 2.21 -3.64 -20.84
C ASP A 39 3.68 -3.75 -20.38
N ALA A 40 3.89 -4.01 -19.08
CA ALA A 40 5.22 -4.09 -18.47
C ALA A 40 5.25 -5.05 -17.26
N GLY A 41 6.46 -5.46 -16.87
CA GLY A 41 6.73 -6.23 -15.66
C GLY A 41 7.37 -5.38 -14.56
N LEU A 42 7.18 -5.81 -13.30
CA LEU A 42 7.83 -5.24 -12.12
C LEU A 42 8.63 -6.33 -11.42
N TYR A 43 9.76 -5.94 -10.82
CA TYR A 43 10.50 -6.80 -9.90
C TYR A 43 10.10 -6.46 -8.47
N PHE A 44 9.89 -7.48 -7.66
CA PHE A 44 9.89 -7.31 -6.22
C PHE A 44 11.34 -7.29 -5.74
N ILE A 45 11.69 -6.25 -4.99
CA ILE A 45 13.07 -6.01 -4.53
C ILE A 45 13.27 -6.41 -3.06
N GLY A 46 12.23 -6.96 -2.44
CA GLY A 46 12.19 -7.28 -1.03
C GLY A 46 10.78 -7.51 -0.50
N ARG A 47 10.65 -7.56 0.81
CA ARG A 47 9.37 -7.72 1.52
C ARG A 47 9.24 -6.81 2.73
N ILE A 48 8.01 -6.40 3.00
CA ILE A 48 7.65 -5.65 4.19
C ILE A 48 7.10 -6.64 5.22
N ARG A 49 7.75 -6.66 6.39
CA ARG A 49 7.34 -7.44 7.57
C ARG A 49 6.63 -6.54 8.56
N THR A 50 5.39 -6.87 8.86
CA THR A 50 4.50 -6.08 9.72
C THR A 50 3.81 -6.99 10.74
N PRO A 51 3.27 -6.46 11.84
CA PRO A 51 2.52 -7.29 12.79
C PRO A 51 1.12 -7.69 12.28
N TRP A 52 0.69 -7.20 11.11
CA TRP A 52 -0.68 -7.34 10.64
C TRP A 52 -0.83 -8.50 9.66
N THR A 53 -1.48 -9.57 10.12
CA THR A 53 -1.74 -10.77 9.30
C THR A 53 -3.14 -10.78 8.68
N HIS A 54 -4.07 -9.97 9.22
CA HIS A 54 -5.39 -9.73 8.65
C HIS A 54 -5.60 -8.29 8.23
N ARG A 55 -6.36 -8.06 7.15
CA ARG A 55 -6.60 -6.73 6.58
C ARG A 55 -7.31 -5.79 7.56
N SER A 56 -8.14 -6.35 8.45
CA SER A 56 -8.84 -5.59 9.51
C SER A 56 -7.88 -4.93 10.49
N ASP A 57 -6.66 -5.46 10.61
CA ASP A 57 -5.70 -5.07 11.63
C ASP A 57 -4.74 -4.00 11.09
N CYS A 58 -4.59 -3.94 9.76
CA CYS A 58 -3.82 -2.91 9.09
C CYS A 58 -4.35 -1.50 9.42
N PRO A 59 -3.46 -0.52 9.67
CA PRO A 59 -3.83 0.88 9.68
C PRO A 59 -4.54 1.26 8.38
N LYS A 60 -5.50 2.19 8.44
CA LYS A 60 -6.27 2.55 7.24
C LYS A 60 -5.51 3.48 6.29
N ASN A 61 -4.43 4.09 6.78
CA ASN A 61 -3.57 5.01 6.06
C ASN A 61 -2.24 5.22 6.81
N SER A 62 -1.27 5.83 6.13
CA SER A 62 0.03 6.20 6.68
C SER A 62 -0.05 7.02 7.98
N HIS A 63 -1.01 7.94 8.12
CA HIS A 63 -1.17 8.72 9.37
C HIS A 63 -1.47 7.82 10.56
N GLN A 64 -2.44 6.91 10.45
CA GLN A 64 -2.73 5.93 11.50
C GLN A 64 -1.57 4.97 11.73
N ALA A 65 -0.80 4.63 10.69
CA ALA A 65 0.40 3.81 10.85
C ALA A 65 1.49 4.52 11.67
N HIS A 66 1.63 5.84 11.52
CA HIS A 66 2.48 6.66 12.38
C HIS A 66 1.92 6.71 13.81
N GLU A 67 0.62 6.93 14.01
CA GLU A 67 0.03 6.93 15.36
C GLU A 67 0.23 5.60 16.10
N ALA A 68 0.11 4.47 15.38
CA ALA A 68 0.30 3.15 15.95
C ALA A 68 1.72 2.89 16.46
N GLN A 69 2.72 3.64 15.98
CA GLN A 69 4.16 3.49 16.30
C GLN A 69 4.67 2.04 16.15
N ALA A 70 4.00 1.24 15.32
CA ALA A 70 4.37 -0.15 15.11
C ALA A 70 5.69 -0.21 14.32
N VAL A 71 6.70 -0.82 14.94
CA VAL A 71 8.01 -1.04 14.31
C VAL A 71 7.88 -2.18 13.31
N CYS A 72 8.17 -1.87 12.05
CA CYS A 72 8.13 -2.81 10.93
C CYS A 72 9.52 -2.95 10.31
N ASN A 73 9.75 -4.06 9.63
CA ASN A 73 11.00 -4.32 8.92
C ASN A 73 10.76 -4.36 7.43
N VAL A 74 11.61 -3.69 6.67
CA VAL A 74 11.67 -3.82 5.22
C VAL A 74 12.92 -4.61 4.90
N GLU A 75 12.74 -5.84 4.43
CA GLU A 75 13.82 -6.76 4.07
C GLU A 75 14.11 -6.58 2.58
N ILE A 76 15.35 -6.18 2.24
CA ILE A 76 15.79 -6.00 0.84
C ILE A 76 16.49 -7.28 0.39
N ASP A 77 16.06 -7.80 -0.76
CA ASP A 77 16.67 -9.01 -1.32
C ASP A 77 18.16 -8.76 -1.61
N HIS A 78 18.99 -9.77 -1.36
CA HIS A 78 20.45 -9.66 -1.39
C HIS A 78 21.01 -8.99 -2.65
N ALA A 79 20.41 -9.25 -3.82
CA ALA A 79 20.83 -8.68 -5.10
C ALA A 79 20.68 -7.15 -5.17
N PHE A 80 19.78 -6.55 -4.37
CA PHE A 80 19.48 -5.12 -4.38
C PHE A 80 20.08 -4.37 -3.19
N GLN A 81 20.65 -5.06 -2.20
CA GLN A 81 21.24 -4.41 -1.02
C GLN A 81 22.33 -3.36 -1.32
N PRO A 82 23.20 -3.52 -2.34
CA PRO A 82 24.15 -2.46 -2.70
C PRO A 82 23.49 -1.12 -3.06
N ALA A 83 22.21 -1.11 -3.45
CA ALA A 83 21.46 0.10 -3.79
C ALA A 83 21.04 0.93 -2.57
N LEU A 84 21.29 0.46 -1.34
CA LEU A 84 21.05 1.20 -0.10
C LEU A 84 22.16 2.23 0.22
N ALA A 85 23.29 2.16 -0.48
CA ALA A 85 24.42 3.06 -0.26
C ALA A 85 24.00 4.53 -0.39
N GLY A 86 24.34 5.36 0.60
CA GLY A 86 24.01 6.78 0.64
C GLY A 86 22.71 7.13 1.35
N LEU A 87 21.98 6.15 1.90
CA LEU A 87 20.81 6.40 2.74
C LEU A 87 21.17 6.72 4.20
N GLU A 88 22.44 6.67 4.59
CA GLU A 88 22.89 6.98 5.93
C GLU A 88 22.44 8.39 6.36
N GLY A 89 21.87 8.50 7.57
CA GLY A 89 21.32 9.76 8.09
C GLY A 89 19.96 10.17 7.50
N THR A 90 19.39 9.39 6.57
CA THR A 90 18.04 9.65 6.07
C THR A 90 17.00 9.29 7.11
N THR A 91 16.17 10.25 7.50
CA THR A 91 15.14 10.05 8.54
C THR A 91 13.80 9.60 7.96
N HIS A 92 13.53 9.89 6.69
CA HIS A 92 12.28 9.56 6.02
C HIS A 92 12.49 9.04 4.60
N LEU A 93 11.70 8.03 4.24
CA LEU A 93 11.73 7.41 2.92
C LEU A 93 10.30 7.33 2.36
N TRP A 94 10.17 7.43 1.06
CA TRP A 94 9.07 6.82 0.34
C TRP A 94 9.33 5.34 0.16
N LEU A 95 8.37 4.51 0.55
CA LEU A 95 8.30 3.12 0.13
C LEU A 95 7.15 2.95 -0.85
N LEU A 96 7.41 2.26 -1.97
CA LEU A 96 6.39 1.80 -2.89
C LEU A 96 6.30 0.28 -2.77
N TYR A 97 5.08 -0.24 -2.63
CA TYR A 97 4.85 -1.67 -2.42
C TYR A 97 3.58 -2.13 -3.14
N PHE A 98 3.53 -3.42 -3.44
CA PHE A 98 2.49 -4.02 -4.27
C PHE A 98 1.44 -4.71 -3.40
N MET A 99 0.21 -4.20 -3.39
CA MET A 99 -0.92 -4.80 -2.66
C MET A 99 -1.44 -6.02 -3.42
N ASP A 100 -0.63 -7.09 -3.42
CA ASP A 100 -0.78 -8.34 -4.17
C ASP A 100 -2.12 -9.07 -3.97
N ARG A 101 -2.80 -8.82 -2.84
CA ARG A 101 -4.09 -9.40 -2.47
C ARG A 101 -5.29 -8.50 -2.83
N ALA A 102 -5.08 -7.34 -3.46
CA ALA A 102 -6.16 -6.40 -3.79
C ALA A 102 -6.80 -6.69 -5.16
N PRO A 103 -8.13 -6.50 -5.32
CA PRO A 103 -8.77 -6.62 -6.62
C PRO A 103 -8.31 -5.48 -7.54
N ARG A 104 -8.11 -5.80 -8.81
CA ARG A 104 -7.52 -4.86 -9.79
C ARG A 104 -8.52 -4.24 -10.76
N ASN A 105 -9.71 -4.81 -10.86
CA ASN A 105 -10.71 -4.44 -11.85
C ASN A 105 -11.71 -3.36 -11.41
N LEU A 106 -11.72 -2.95 -10.14
CA LEU A 106 -12.66 -1.94 -9.64
C LEU A 106 -12.24 -0.53 -10.09
N VAL A 107 -13.10 0.14 -10.85
CA VAL A 107 -12.89 1.52 -11.34
C VAL A 107 -13.78 2.54 -10.64
N VAL A 108 -14.90 2.09 -10.06
CA VAL A 108 -15.71 2.86 -9.10
C VAL A 108 -15.88 2.00 -7.85
N GLN A 109 -15.66 2.60 -6.68
CA GLN A 109 -15.76 1.94 -5.39
C GLN A 109 -16.72 2.71 -4.48
N VAL A 110 -17.38 2.00 -3.56
CA VAL A 110 -18.24 2.60 -2.54
C VAL A 110 -17.62 2.33 -1.17
N PRO A 111 -16.73 3.21 -0.67
CA PRO A 111 -16.15 3.01 0.64
C PRO A 111 -17.23 3.10 1.72
N ARG A 112 -17.24 2.12 2.64
CA ARG A 112 -18.25 2.02 3.71
C ARG A 112 -18.43 3.29 4.52
N ARG A 113 -17.36 4.06 4.73
CA ARG A 113 -17.39 5.33 5.48
C ARG A 113 -18.12 6.46 4.73
N TYR A 114 -18.17 6.38 3.41
CA TYR A 114 -18.65 7.49 2.58
C TYR A 114 -20.03 7.23 1.97
N GLY A 115 -20.41 5.97 1.71
CA GLY A 115 -21.76 5.62 1.21
C GLY A 115 -22.07 6.08 -0.22
N GLU A 116 -21.15 6.80 -0.86
CA GLU A 116 -21.28 7.29 -2.23
C GLU A 116 -20.16 6.71 -3.10
N GLY A 117 -20.50 6.34 -4.33
CA GLY A 117 -19.55 5.83 -5.31
C GLY A 117 -18.53 6.89 -5.71
N ARG A 118 -17.25 6.50 -5.74
CA ARG A 118 -16.15 7.36 -6.21
C ARG A 118 -15.24 6.57 -7.13
N GLY A 119 -14.75 7.24 -8.16
CA GLY A 119 -13.74 6.67 -9.04
C GLY A 119 -12.50 6.25 -8.25
N THR A 120 -11.93 5.10 -8.59
CA THR A 120 -10.76 4.51 -7.91
C THR A 120 -9.57 5.46 -7.81
N PHE A 121 -9.40 6.36 -8.78
CA PHE A 121 -8.32 7.35 -8.78
C PHE A 121 -8.60 8.58 -7.89
N ALA A 122 -9.86 8.80 -7.49
CA ALA A 122 -10.20 9.81 -6.49
C ALA A 122 -10.03 9.31 -5.05
N LEU A 123 -9.66 8.04 -4.87
CA LEU A 123 -9.48 7.36 -3.59
C LEU A 123 -8.01 6.95 -3.40
N ARG A 124 -7.66 6.52 -2.18
CA ARG A 124 -6.39 5.81 -1.87
C ARG A 124 -6.61 4.33 -1.56
N SER A 125 -7.68 3.74 -2.12
CA SER A 125 -7.98 2.32 -1.95
C SER A 125 -6.85 1.44 -2.50
N PRO A 126 -6.55 0.28 -1.88
CA PRO A 126 -5.64 -0.70 -2.47
C PRO A 126 -6.21 -1.37 -3.73
N ALA A 127 -7.54 -1.37 -3.91
CA ALA A 127 -8.19 -1.94 -5.09
C ALA A 127 -8.05 -1.00 -6.29
N ARG A 128 -7.14 -1.32 -7.22
CA ARG A 128 -6.79 -0.47 -8.38
C ARG A 128 -6.13 -1.30 -9.49
N PRO A 129 -6.18 -0.84 -10.77
CA PRO A 129 -5.58 -1.56 -11.90
C PRO A 129 -4.12 -1.97 -11.68
N ASN A 130 -3.33 -1.05 -11.13
CA ASN A 130 -1.99 -1.32 -10.63
C ASN A 130 -2.00 -1.05 -9.12
N PRO A 131 -2.04 -2.10 -8.26
CA PRO A 131 -2.21 -1.97 -6.82
C PRO A 131 -0.92 -1.53 -6.13
N ILE A 132 -0.32 -0.45 -6.62
CA ILE A 132 0.88 0.18 -6.06
C ILE A 132 0.42 1.13 -4.97
N ALA A 133 0.86 0.85 -3.75
CA ALA A 133 0.69 1.71 -2.59
C ALA A 133 2.00 2.44 -2.31
N MET A 134 1.88 3.56 -1.57
CA MET A 134 3.01 4.38 -1.19
C MET A 134 2.86 4.83 0.26
N SER A 135 3.96 4.84 1.01
CA SER A 135 3.98 5.43 2.36
C SER A 135 5.26 6.23 2.60
N ALA A 136 5.11 7.40 3.23
CA ALA A 136 6.21 8.15 3.80
C ALA A 136 6.49 7.56 5.19
N VAL A 137 7.59 6.85 5.33
CA VAL A 137 7.95 6.16 6.56
C VAL A 137 9.04 6.91 7.30
N ARG A 138 9.06 6.78 8.62
CA ARG A 138 10.17 7.21 9.45
C ARG A 138 11.14 6.05 9.60
N VAL A 139 12.42 6.31 9.32
CA VAL A 139 13.52 5.36 9.47
C VAL A 139 14.02 5.41 10.91
N LEU A 140 14.15 4.24 11.53
CA LEU A 140 14.75 4.05 12.84
C LEU A 140 16.18 3.52 12.73
N ASP A 141 16.42 2.63 11.76
CA ASP A 141 17.71 1.99 11.54
C ASP A 141 17.83 1.44 10.11
N ILE A 142 19.06 1.37 9.61
CA ILE A 142 19.43 0.79 8.32
C ILE A 142 20.63 -0.12 8.57
N ALA A 143 20.44 -1.43 8.52
CA ALA A 143 21.49 -2.41 8.80
C ALA A 143 21.23 -3.73 8.07
N GLU A 144 22.30 -4.35 7.56
CA GLU A 144 22.28 -5.73 7.03
C GLU A 144 21.19 -5.97 5.95
N GLY A 145 21.00 -5.00 5.05
CA GLY A 145 19.98 -5.11 4.00
C GLY A 145 18.55 -4.98 4.49
N ARG A 146 18.34 -4.39 5.67
CA ARG A 146 17.03 -4.20 6.30
C ARG A 146 16.85 -2.76 6.74
N LEU A 147 15.66 -2.22 6.54
CA LEU A 147 15.21 -0.95 7.11
C LEU A 147 14.28 -1.23 8.28
N THR A 148 14.56 -0.66 9.45
CA THR A 148 13.62 -0.63 10.56
C THR A 148 12.83 0.66 10.48
N VAL A 149 11.50 0.59 10.35
CA VAL A 149 10.67 1.76 10.03
C VAL A 149 9.37 1.83 10.83
N ILE A 150 8.77 3.02 10.87
CA ILE A 150 7.40 3.28 11.31
C ILE A 150 6.64 3.94 10.16
N GLY A 151 5.36 3.60 10.00
CA GLY A 151 4.45 4.28 9.07
C GLY A 151 4.02 3.46 7.85
N VAL A 152 4.33 2.16 7.76
CA VAL A 152 3.72 1.27 6.75
C VAL A 152 2.33 0.80 7.19
N ASP A 153 1.42 0.56 6.25
CA ASP A 153 0.02 0.20 6.52
C ASP A 153 -0.44 -1.08 5.78
N CYS A 154 0.50 -1.97 5.45
CA CYS A 154 0.29 -3.16 4.62
C CYS A 154 0.40 -4.49 5.40
N LEU A 155 -0.11 -5.57 4.82
CA LEU A 155 -0.07 -6.90 5.43
C LEU A 155 1.37 -7.43 5.56
N ASP A 156 1.59 -8.36 6.51
CA ASP A 156 2.86 -9.07 6.61
C ASP A 156 3.18 -9.79 5.29
N GLY A 157 4.43 -9.66 4.85
CA GLY A 157 4.94 -10.24 3.62
C GLY A 157 4.56 -9.48 2.36
N THR A 158 4.04 -8.25 2.45
CA THR A 158 3.72 -7.43 1.27
C THR A 158 4.99 -7.19 0.43
N PRO A 159 4.97 -7.43 -0.90
CA PRO A 159 6.13 -7.20 -1.76
C PRO A 159 6.53 -5.73 -1.86
N LEU A 160 7.84 -5.45 -1.74
CA LEU A 160 8.42 -4.13 -1.95
C LEU A 160 8.75 -3.92 -3.43
N LEU A 161 8.45 -2.73 -3.95
CA LEU A 161 8.77 -2.34 -5.33
C LEU A 161 9.92 -1.35 -5.40
N ASP A 162 9.95 -0.36 -4.52
CA ASP A 162 10.89 0.74 -4.63
C ASP A 162 11.08 1.50 -3.30
N ILE A 163 12.22 2.19 -3.18
CA ILE A 163 12.62 3.00 -2.03
C ILE A 163 13.16 4.32 -2.55
N LYS A 164 12.68 5.46 -2.04
CA LYS A 164 13.21 6.78 -2.39
C LYS A 164 13.42 7.64 -1.13
N PRO A 165 14.46 8.49 -1.08
CA PRO A 165 14.55 9.52 -0.05
C PRO A 165 13.34 10.45 -0.10
N TYR A 166 12.77 10.78 1.07
CA TYR A 166 11.76 11.81 1.19
C TYR A 166 12.43 13.17 1.35
N PHE A 167 12.20 14.09 0.43
CA PHE A 167 12.71 15.45 0.49
C PHE A 167 11.58 16.39 0.91
N ALA A 168 11.61 16.91 2.14
CA ALA A 168 10.59 17.84 2.61
C ALA A 168 10.43 19.08 1.71
N SER A 169 11.50 19.52 1.04
CA SER A 169 11.48 20.62 0.07
C SER A 169 10.68 20.33 -1.21
N THR A 170 10.41 19.06 -1.49
CA THR A 170 9.83 18.58 -2.76
C THR A 170 8.52 17.84 -2.55
N ASP A 171 8.44 17.01 -1.51
CA ASP A 171 7.32 16.11 -1.26
C ASP A 171 6.25 16.70 -0.32
N CYS A 172 6.58 17.75 0.44
CA CYS A 172 5.70 18.33 1.45
C CYS A 172 4.85 19.46 0.86
N HIS A 173 3.55 19.21 0.71
CA HIS A 173 2.54 20.20 0.34
C HIS A 173 1.48 20.31 1.46
N PRO A 174 1.76 21.06 2.54
CA PRO A 174 0.85 21.15 3.68
C PRO A 174 -0.48 21.85 3.36
N ASP A 175 -0.54 22.57 2.25
CA ASP A 175 -1.70 23.27 1.72
C ASP A 175 -2.57 22.41 0.78
N ALA A 176 -2.21 21.13 0.56
CA ALA A 176 -2.94 20.25 -0.34
C ALA A 176 -4.39 20.00 0.12
N VAL A 177 -5.34 20.05 -0.83
CA VAL A 177 -6.77 19.86 -0.57
C VAL A 177 -7.36 18.76 -1.45
N VAL A 178 -8.18 17.90 -0.84
CA VAL A 178 -9.07 16.98 -1.55
C VAL A 178 -10.50 17.50 -1.44
N GLY A 179 -11.01 18.13 -2.51
CA GLY A 179 -12.24 18.92 -2.47
C GLY A 179 -13.46 18.19 -1.90
N TRP A 180 -13.72 16.96 -2.36
CA TRP A 180 -14.86 16.17 -1.87
C TRP A 180 -14.70 15.73 -0.41
N HIS A 181 -13.47 15.59 0.08
CA HIS A 181 -13.20 15.21 1.47
C HIS A 181 -13.35 16.41 2.41
N ARG A 182 -12.95 17.60 1.94
CA ARG A 182 -13.11 18.85 2.70
C ARG A 182 -14.59 19.19 2.91
N ALA A 183 -15.38 19.21 1.84
CA ALA A 183 -16.81 19.55 1.90
C ALA A 183 -17.55 18.69 2.94
N ARG A 184 -17.28 17.38 2.97
CA ARG A 184 -17.85 16.47 3.98
C ARG A 184 -17.41 16.74 5.41
N THR A 185 -16.17 17.20 5.59
CA THR A 185 -15.65 17.52 6.93
C THR A 185 -16.33 18.79 7.46
N GLU A 186 -16.60 19.74 6.56
CA GLU A 186 -17.37 20.96 6.85
C GLU A 186 -18.83 20.61 7.16
N GLU A 187 -19.51 19.82 6.32
CA GLU A 187 -20.89 19.33 6.57
C GLU A 187 -21.02 18.58 7.90
N ALA A 188 -20.09 17.66 8.20
CA ALA A 188 -20.10 16.92 9.46
C ALA A 188 -19.85 17.80 10.70
N ALA A 189 -19.14 18.93 10.55
CA ALA A 189 -18.93 19.89 11.61
C ALA A 189 -20.18 20.77 11.85
N GLU A 190 -20.94 21.08 10.79
CA GLU A 190 -22.20 21.80 10.87
C GLU A 190 -23.33 20.96 11.51
N GLU A 191 -23.32 19.63 11.30
CA GLU A 191 -24.28 18.70 11.89
C GLU A 191 -23.97 18.29 13.34
N ALA A 192 -22.79 18.65 13.87
CA ALA A 192 -22.40 18.27 15.23
C ALA A 192 -23.25 19.01 16.29
N PRO A 193 -23.76 18.30 17.33
CA PRO A 193 -24.51 18.96 18.39
C PRO A 193 -23.63 20.02 19.08
N PRO A 194 -24.20 21.17 19.50
CA PRO A 194 -23.44 22.21 20.16
C PRO A 194 -22.74 21.65 21.39
N ALA A 195 -21.49 22.07 21.60
CA ALA A 195 -20.71 21.65 22.77
C ALA A 195 -21.50 21.95 24.06
N PRO A 196 -21.47 21.06 25.06
CA PRO A 196 -22.11 21.35 26.34
C PRO A 196 -21.48 22.61 26.93
N GLY A 197 -22.33 23.59 27.22
CA GLY A 197 -21.95 24.87 27.83
C GLY A 197 -21.64 24.77 29.32
#